data_AF-A0A1H7D728-F1
#
_entry.id   AF-A0A1H7D728-F1
#
_cell.length_a   1.000
_cell.length_b   1.000
_cell.length_c   1.000
_cell.angle_alpha   90.00
_cell.angle_beta   90.00
_cell.angle_gamma   90.00
#
_symmetry.space_group_name_H-M   'P 1'
#
loop_
_entity.id
_entity.type
_entity.pdbx_description
1 polymer ?
#
loop_
_entity_poly.entity_id
_entity_poly.type
_entity_poly.pdbx_seq_one_letter_code
_entity_poly.pdbx_strand_id
1 'polypeptide(L)'
;MIAEPPASHNRPADGGGAAPRPNPRPSREDLAAAADKLLPDVITAGLDVLFVGINPGLWSAATGWHFARPGNRFWPALYRGGFTPRLLHPSEQDTLPGLGLGITNLVARASARADELTAAELVDGARTLTSKVARYRPRWVAVVGVTAYRVGFSRPKAAFGPQPEQLAGARLWVLPNPSGLNAHFTPQTLGTAFAELREATRRE
;
A
#
# COMPACT_ATOMS: atom_id res chain seq x y z
N MET A 1 -1.12 39.15 -62.75
CA MET A 1 0.06 39.16 -61.85
C MET A 1 -0.44 38.90 -60.45
N ILE A 2 0.08 37.82 -59.89
CA ILE A 2 -0.31 37.14 -58.65
C ILE A 2 0.48 37.79 -57.51
N ALA A 3 -0.18 38.20 -56.43
CA ALA A 3 0.49 38.59 -55.20
C ALA A 3 -0.35 38.14 -54.00
N GLU A 4 0.30 37.40 -53.10
CA GLU A 4 -0.23 36.55 -52.04
C GLU A 4 -0.85 37.33 -50.85
N PRO A 5 -1.81 36.74 -50.12
CA PRO A 5 -2.20 37.20 -48.77
C PRO A 5 -1.27 36.63 -47.68
N PRO A 6 -1.20 37.28 -46.49
CA PRO A 6 -0.09 37.14 -45.55
C PRO A 6 -0.13 35.88 -44.67
N ALA A 7 1.06 35.55 -44.16
CA ALA A 7 1.41 34.39 -43.34
C ALA A 7 0.50 34.18 -42.11
N SER A 8 -0.06 32.96 -42.04
CA SER A 8 -0.69 32.40 -40.85
C SER A 8 0.33 32.21 -39.73
N HIS A 9 0.17 32.98 -38.65
CA HIS A 9 0.91 32.78 -37.41
C HIS A 9 0.33 31.59 -36.66
N ASN A 10 0.96 30.43 -36.84
CA ASN A 10 0.65 29.21 -36.11
C ASN A 10 1.12 29.37 -34.65
N ARG A 11 0.19 29.55 -33.73
CA ARG A 11 0.45 29.55 -32.28
C ARG A 11 0.59 28.08 -31.85
N PRO A 12 1.67 27.65 -31.16
CA PRO A 12 1.75 26.28 -30.69
C PRO A 12 0.66 26.06 -29.63
N ALA A 13 -0.11 24.99 -29.80
CA ALA A 13 -1.06 24.53 -28.81
C ALA A 13 -0.31 24.08 -27.56
N ASP A 14 -0.66 24.66 -26.41
CA ASP A 14 -0.21 24.23 -25.10
C ASP A 14 -0.53 22.75 -24.89
N GLY A 15 0.51 21.94 -24.85
CA GLY A 15 0.47 20.54 -24.45
C GLY A 15 0.24 20.43 -22.95
N GLY A 16 -0.99 20.68 -22.51
CA GLY A 16 -1.48 20.27 -21.20
C GLY A 16 -1.57 18.76 -21.14
N GLY A 17 -0.43 18.08 -20.96
CA GLY A 17 -0.34 16.65 -20.80
C GLY A 17 -1.10 16.23 -19.54
N ALA A 18 -2.33 15.75 -19.72
CA ALA A 18 -3.04 15.04 -18.66
C ALA A 18 -2.13 13.93 -18.13
N ALA A 19 -2.00 13.83 -16.81
CA ALA A 19 -1.21 12.77 -16.20
C ALA A 19 -1.62 11.42 -16.80
N PRO A 20 -0.66 10.59 -17.25
CA PRO A 20 -0.97 9.33 -17.89
C PRO A 20 -1.88 8.51 -16.99
N ARG A 21 -3.00 8.03 -17.54
CA ARG A 21 -3.96 7.21 -16.78
C ARG A 21 -3.24 5.93 -16.31
N PRO A 22 -3.51 5.44 -15.10
CA PRO A 22 -2.91 4.20 -14.62
C PRO A 22 -3.12 3.06 -15.63
N ASN A 23 -2.02 2.47 -16.11
CA ASN A 23 -2.09 1.28 -16.95
C ASN A 23 -2.25 0.04 -16.04
N PRO A 24 -3.38 -0.70 -16.09
CA PRO A 24 -3.59 -1.85 -15.21
C PRO A 24 -2.64 -3.03 -15.50
N ARG A 25 -1.90 -2.98 -16.61
CA ARG A 25 -0.84 -3.96 -16.97
C ARG A 25 0.41 -3.21 -17.44
N PRO A 26 1.24 -2.72 -16.50
CA PRO A 26 2.50 -2.06 -16.83
C PRO A 26 3.37 -2.93 -17.75
N SER A 27 3.96 -2.30 -18.75
CA SER A 27 5.00 -2.91 -19.57
C SER A 27 6.29 -3.10 -18.77
N ARG A 28 7.26 -3.81 -19.34
CA ARG A 28 8.59 -3.94 -18.72
C ARG A 28 9.28 -2.58 -18.54
N GLU A 29 9.08 -1.67 -19.49
CA GLU A 29 9.61 -0.30 -19.44
C GLU A 29 8.94 0.51 -18.32
N ASP A 30 7.62 0.41 -18.19
CA ASP A 30 6.89 1.06 -17.10
C ASP A 30 7.39 0.60 -15.71
N LEU A 31 7.67 -0.70 -15.55
CA LEU A 31 8.21 -1.25 -14.31
C LEU A 31 9.62 -0.75 -14.01
N ALA A 32 10.48 -0.64 -15.03
CA ALA A 32 11.82 -0.08 -14.87
C ALA A 32 11.76 1.40 -14.47
N ALA A 33 10.89 2.18 -15.12
CA ALA A 33 10.67 3.59 -14.82
C ALA A 33 9.96 3.83 -13.47
N ALA A 34 9.46 2.78 -12.82
CA ALA A 34 8.77 2.88 -11.53
C ALA A 34 9.67 2.67 -10.32
N ALA A 35 10.95 2.30 -10.51
CA ALA A 35 11.88 2.02 -9.41
C ALA A 35 12.05 3.20 -8.42
N ASP A 36 11.98 4.43 -8.92
CA ASP A 36 12.13 5.65 -8.12
C ASP A 36 10.80 6.35 -7.80
N LYS A 37 9.67 5.73 -8.19
CA LYS A 37 8.34 6.32 -7.92
C LYS A 37 7.91 6.05 -6.49
N LEU A 38 7.42 7.10 -5.85
CA LEU A 38 6.71 7.00 -4.59
C LEU A 38 5.25 6.59 -4.85
N LEU A 39 4.72 5.78 -3.93
CA LEU A 39 3.30 5.45 -3.90
C LEU A 39 2.63 6.24 -2.77
N PRO A 40 1.72 7.19 -3.08
CA PRO A 40 1.01 7.94 -2.06
C PRO A 40 0.23 7.04 -1.10
N ASP A 41 0.15 7.44 0.16
CA ASP A 41 -0.67 6.76 1.15
C ASP A 41 -2.15 6.98 0.88
N VAL A 42 -2.96 5.96 1.18
CA VAL A 42 -4.41 6.09 1.30
C VAL A 42 -4.72 6.21 2.80
N ILE A 43 -4.78 7.43 3.31
CA ILE A 43 -4.85 7.68 4.76
C ILE A 43 -5.68 8.93 5.10
N THR A 44 -6.48 8.82 6.15
CA THR A 44 -7.21 9.94 6.76
C THR A 44 -7.21 9.77 8.29
N ALA A 45 -7.71 10.77 9.02
CA ALA A 45 -7.84 10.68 10.47
C ALA A 45 -9.01 9.76 10.87
N GLY A 46 -8.89 9.10 12.04
CA GLY A 46 -9.99 8.34 12.64
C GLY A 46 -10.29 7.00 11.97
N LEU A 47 -9.31 6.39 11.30
CA LEU A 47 -9.44 5.06 10.73
C LEU A 47 -9.58 3.99 11.82
N ASP A 48 -10.39 2.95 11.57
CA ASP A 48 -10.42 1.75 12.39
C ASP A 48 -9.12 0.95 12.21
N VAL A 49 -8.65 0.79 10.97
CA VAL A 49 -7.42 0.06 10.65
C VAL A 49 -6.59 0.77 9.59
N LEU A 50 -5.32 1.01 9.90
CA LEU A 50 -4.28 1.35 8.92
C LEU A 50 -3.47 0.10 8.59
N PHE A 51 -3.63 -0.43 7.37
CA PHE A 51 -2.79 -1.52 6.86
C PHE A 51 -1.44 -0.98 6.38
N VAL A 52 -0.37 -1.69 6.73
CA VAL A 52 1.00 -1.29 6.43
C VAL A 52 1.68 -2.39 5.63
N GLY A 53 1.86 -2.16 4.33
CA GLY A 53 2.73 -2.98 3.50
C GLY A 53 4.21 -2.77 3.84
N ILE A 54 5.08 -3.63 3.34
CA ILE A 54 6.53 -3.49 3.56
C ILE A 54 7.05 -2.30 2.75
N ASN A 55 6.93 -2.38 1.43
CA ASN A 55 7.25 -1.34 0.48
C ASN A 55 6.48 -1.55 -0.83
N PRO A 56 6.35 -0.54 -1.69
CA PRO A 56 5.75 -0.72 -3.01
C PRO A 56 6.56 -1.68 -3.86
N GLY A 57 5.91 -2.72 -4.41
CA GLY A 57 6.49 -3.46 -5.53
C GLY A 57 6.49 -2.61 -6.80
N LEU A 58 7.39 -2.86 -7.75
CA LEU A 58 7.45 -2.12 -9.02
C LEU A 58 6.10 -2.01 -9.75
N TRP A 59 5.26 -3.05 -9.68
CA TRP A 59 3.91 -3.01 -10.26
C TRP A 59 3.03 -1.97 -9.57
N SER A 60 3.03 -1.95 -8.24
CA SER A 60 2.28 -0.98 -7.45
C SER A 60 2.78 0.45 -7.66
N ALA A 61 4.09 0.63 -7.78
CA ALA A 61 4.69 1.92 -8.11
C ALA A 61 4.33 2.39 -9.54
N ALA A 62 4.27 1.46 -10.51
CA ALA A 62 3.90 1.77 -11.88
C ALA A 62 2.41 2.11 -12.04
N THR A 63 1.52 1.39 -11.34
CA THR A 63 0.07 1.65 -11.41
C THR A 63 -0.40 2.75 -10.47
N GLY A 64 0.39 3.13 -9.46
CA GLY A 64 -0.06 4.03 -8.39
C GLY A 64 -1.07 3.39 -7.43
N TRP A 65 -1.13 2.06 -7.38
CA TRP A 65 -2.11 1.32 -6.57
C TRP A 65 -1.44 0.35 -5.61
N HIS A 66 -1.89 0.34 -4.36
CA HIS A 66 -1.38 -0.56 -3.33
C HIS A 66 -1.73 -2.03 -3.65
N PHE A 67 -0.75 -2.92 -3.45
CA PHE A 67 -0.90 -4.36 -3.65
C PHE A 67 -1.44 -4.77 -5.03
N ALA A 68 -1.03 -4.09 -6.09
CA ALA A 68 -1.65 -4.19 -7.41
C ALA A 68 -1.11 -5.33 -8.29
N ARG A 69 0.03 -5.92 -7.93
CA ARG A 69 0.63 -7.01 -8.72
C ARG A 69 -0.34 -8.19 -8.83
N PRO A 70 -0.59 -8.73 -10.04
CA PRO A 70 -1.35 -9.96 -10.20
C PRO A 70 -0.80 -11.09 -9.31
N GLY A 71 -1.73 -11.77 -8.64
CA GLY A 71 -1.43 -12.82 -7.66
C GLY A 71 -1.10 -12.31 -6.24
N ASN A 72 -1.03 -11.00 -6.00
CA ASN A 72 -1.06 -10.47 -4.64
C ASN A 72 -2.45 -10.72 -4.03
N ARG A 73 -2.49 -11.21 -2.79
CA ARG A 73 -3.69 -11.71 -2.13
C ARG A 73 -4.25 -10.72 -1.10
N PHE A 74 -3.76 -9.48 -1.03
CA PHE A 74 -4.22 -8.48 -0.07
C PHE A 74 -5.71 -8.18 -0.25
N TRP A 75 -6.13 -7.76 -1.45
CA TRP A 75 -7.52 -7.43 -1.75
C TRP A 75 -8.48 -8.63 -1.56
N PRO A 76 -8.13 -9.85 -2.05
CA PRO A 76 -8.90 -11.04 -1.71
C PRO A 76 -8.98 -11.37 -0.21
N ALA A 77 -7.90 -11.14 0.55
CA ALA A 77 -7.88 -11.37 2.00
C ALA A 77 -8.69 -10.33 2.76
N LEU A 78 -8.63 -9.06 2.34
CA LEU A 78 -9.41 -7.96 2.88
C LEU A 78 -10.91 -8.25 2.74
N TYR A 79 -11.36 -8.67 1.56
CA TYR A 79 -12.74 -9.07 1.33
C TYR A 79 -13.13 -10.30 2.15
N ARG A 80 -12.35 -11.39 2.10
CA ARG A 80 -12.65 -12.62 2.86
C ARG A 80 -12.63 -12.42 4.38
N GLY A 81 -11.81 -11.50 4.87
CA GLY A 81 -11.78 -11.09 6.27
C GLY A 81 -12.96 -10.21 6.69
N GLY A 82 -13.87 -9.89 5.77
CA GLY A 82 -15.07 -9.10 6.05
C GLY A 82 -14.80 -7.61 6.19
N PHE A 83 -13.65 -7.11 5.71
CA PHE A 83 -13.35 -5.68 5.74
C PHE A 83 -14.11 -4.87 4.70
N THR A 84 -14.34 -5.46 3.53
CA THR A 84 -15.06 -4.84 2.42
C THR A 84 -16.32 -5.65 2.07
N PRO A 85 -17.40 -5.02 1.60
CA PRO A 85 -18.66 -5.71 1.28
C PRO A 85 -18.57 -6.55 -0.01
N ARG A 86 -17.57 -6.29 -0.85
CA ARG A 86 -17.25 -7.03 -2.07
C ARG A 86 -15.74 -7.04 -2.27
N LEU A 87 -15.27 -7.85 -3.22
CA LEU A 87 -13.88 -7.79 -3.68
C LEU A 87 -13.66 -6.48 -4.45
N LEU A 88 -12.80 -5.60 -3.91
CA LEU A 88 -12.37 -4.38 -4.58
C LEU A 88 -11.18 -4.65 -5.49
N HIS A 89 -11.14 -4.00 -6.64
CA HIS A 89 -9.95 -3.89 -7.47
C HIS A 89 -8.98 -2.86 -6.85
N PRO A 90 -7.64 -3.01 -6.98
CA PRO A 90 -6.67 -2.05 -6.44
C PRO A 90 -6.92 -0.58 -6.82
N SER A 91 -7.46 -0.33 -8.01
CA SER A 91 -7.82 1.03 -8.46
C SER A 91 -8.94 1.68 -7.66
N GLU A 92 -9.66 0.92 -6.85
CA GLU A 92 -10.75 1.38 -5.99
C GLU A 92 -10.26 1.72 -4.57
N GLN A 93 -8.94 1.74 -4.33
CA GLN A 93 -8.35 1.97 -3.01
C GLN A 93 -8.82 3.25 -2.33
N ASP A 94 -9.17 4.29 -3.09
CA ASP A 94 -9.61 5.58 -2.54
C ASP A 94 -11.01 5.50 -1.89
N THR A 95 -11.71 4.36 -2.02
CA THR A 95 -12.96 4.08 -1.29
C THR A 95 -12.72 3.60 0.14
N LEU A 96 -11.50 3.13 0.47
CA LEU A 96 -11.18 2.55 1.77
C LEU A 96 -11.38 3.50 2.96
N PRO A 97 -11.04 4.80 2.89
CA PRO A 97 -11.30 5.73 3.98
C PRO A 97 -12.78 5.80 4.38
N GLY A 98 -13.69 5.69 3.42
CA GLY A 98 -15.14 5.64 3.68
C GLY A 98 -15.60 4.37 4.40
N LEU A 99 -14.75 3.34 4.47
CA LEU A 99 -14.97 2.10 5.22
C LEU A 99 -14.18 2.07 6.55
N GLY A 100 -13.55 3.18 6.94
CA GLY A 100 -12.68 3.24 8.12
C GLY A 100 -11.32 2.58 7.91
N LEU A 101 -10.88 2.37 6.67
CA LEU A 101 -9.65 1.66 6.33
C LEU A 101 -8.64 2.57 5.62
N GLY A 102 -7.36 2.33 5.87
CA GLY A 102 -6.27 3.00 5.15
C GLY A 102 -5.15 2.04 4.77
N ILE A 103 -4.28 2.48 3.86
CA ILE A 103 -3.09 1.76 3.42
C ILE A 103 -1.90 2.71 3.33
N THR A 104 -0.78 2.30 3.91
CA THR A 104 0.57 2.91 3.76
C THR A 104 1.58 1.79 3.54
N ASN A 105 2.83 2.16 3.27
CA ASN A 105 3.98 1.25 3.41
C ASN A 105 4.90 1.69 4.55
N LEU A 106 5.68 0.74 5.07
CA LEU A 106 6.73 1.00 6.06
C LEU A 106 7.89 1.76 5.42
N VAL A 107 8.32 1.32 4.23
CA VAL A 107 9.38 1.97 3.44
C VAL A 107 8.78 2.54 2.16
N ALA A 108 9.15 3.79 1.84
CA ALA A 108 8.58 4.53 0.71
C ALA A 108 9.16 4.11 -0.66
N ARG A 109 10.42 3.68 -0.68
CA ARG A 109 11.14 3.28 -1.90
C ARG A 109 10.55 2.02 -2.52
N ALA A 110 10.29 2.06 -3.82
CA ALA A 110 9.88 0.88 -4.57
C ALA A 110 11.05 -0.08 -4.79
N SER A 111 10.76 -1.39 -4.81
CA SER A 111 11.76 -2.40 -5.17
C SER A 111 11.11 -3.57 -5.89
N ALA A 112 11.91 -4.39 -6.57
CA ALA A 112 11.41 -5.60 -7.19
C ALA A 112 11.01 -6.63 -6.13
N ARG A 113 11.79 -6.70 -5.04
CA ARG A 113 11.55 -7.60 -3.91
C ARG A 113 11.76 -6.92 -2.57
N ALA A 114 10.97 -7.32 -1.58
CA ALA A 114 11.04 -6.77 -0.22
C ALA A 114 12.32 -7.18 0.55
N ASP A 115 13.02 -8.24 0.11
CA ASP A 115 14.30 -8.69 0.68
C ASP A 115 15.50 -7.82 0.24
N GLU A 116 15.29 -6.88 -0.68
CA GLU A 116 16.26 -5.85 -1.08
C GLU A 116 16.31 -4.65 -0.13
N LEU A 117 15.46 -4.62 0.90
CA LEU A 117 15.45 -3.56 1.91
C LEU A 117 16.49 -3.82 2.99
N THR A 118 17.26 -2.78 3.31
CA THR A 118 18.20 -2.83 4.43
C THR A 118 17.48 -2.74 5.78
N ALA A 119 18.12 -3.23 6.84
CA ALA A 119 17.61 -3.09 8.20
C ALA A 119 17.44 -1.60 8.61
N ALA A 120 18.35 -0.74 8.16
CA ALA A 120 18.29 0.70 8.40
C ALA A 120 17.02 1.32 7.79
N GLU A 121 16.70 0.99 6.53
CA GLU A 121 15.47 1.46 5.87
C GLU A 121 14.21 1.03 6.63
N LEU A 122 14.17 -0.21 7.14
CA LEU A 122 13.03 -0.70 7.91
C LEU A 122 12.89 0.02 9.26
N VAL A 123 14.00 0.32 9.93
CA VAL A 123 14.01 1.07 11.20
C VAL A 123 13.56 2.51 10.99
N ASP A 124 14.07 3.18 9.95
CA ASP A 124 13.67 4.56 9.62
C ASP A 124 12.21 4.62 9.14
N GLY A 125 11.79 3.60 8.40
CA GLY A 125 10.39 3.39 8.05
C GLY A 125 9.48 3.27 9.28
N ALA A 126 9.89 2.53 10.30
CA ALA A 126 9.15 2.42 11.55
C ALA A 126 9.02 3.76 12.30
N ARG A 127 10.08 4.59 12.31
CA ARG A 127 10.02 5.96 12.89
C ARG A 127 9.05 6.85 12.10
N THR A 128 9.10 6.77 10.77
CA THR A 128 8.20 7.52 9.88
C THR A 128 6.75 7.09 10.09
N LEU A 129 6.49 5.78 10.15
CA LEU A 129 5.17 5.23 10.44
C LEU A 129 4.67 5.67 11.81
N THR A 130 5.52 5.67 12.85
CA THR A 130 5.16 6.17 14.19
C THR A 130 4.64 7.60 14.11
N SER A 131 5.30 8.46 13.32
CA SER A 131 4.89 9.86 13.12
C SER A 131 3.55 9.96 12.39
N LYS A 132 3.31 9.12 11.36
CA LYS A 132 2.00 9.05 10.68
C LYS A 132 0.91 8.62 11.66
N VAL A 133 1.16 7.60 12.47
CA VAL A 133 0.18 7.07 13.42
C VAL A 133 -0.16 8.09 14.51
N ALA A 134 0.83 8.82 15.02
CA ALA A 134 0.59 9.94 15.94
C ALA A 134 -0.30 11.04 15.32
N ARG A 135 -0.10 11.33 14.02
CA ARG A 135 -0.88 12.35 13.29
C ARG A 135 -2.31 11.92 12.99
N TYR A 136 -2.48 10.74 12.39
CA TYR A 136 -3.77 10.27 11.86
C TYR A 136 -4.60 9.47 12.88
N ARG A 137 -3.96 9.02 13.97
CA ARG A 137 -4.59 8.34 15.11
C ARG A 137 -5.55 7.20 14.70
N PRO A 138 -5.11 6.23 13.87
CA PRO A 138 -5.90 5.03 13.62
C PRO A 138 -6.07 4.23 14.93
N ARG A 139 -7.17 3.49 15.08
CA ARG A 139 -7.36 2.61 16.24
C ARG A 139 -6.39 1.43 16.22
N TRP A 140 -6.23 0.82 15.04
CA TRP A 140 -5.33 -0.29 14.80
C TRP A 140 -4.33 -0.01 13.68
N VAL A 141 -3.12 -0.52 13.85
CA VAL A 141 -2.09 -0.59 12.81
C VAL A 141 -1.78 -2.05 12.54
N ALA A 142 -2.01 -2.49 11.30
CA ALA A 142 -1.81 -3.87 10.89
C ALA A 142 -0.63 -3.98 9.91
N VAL A 143 0.52 -4.46 10.41
CA VAL A 143 1.73 -4.65 9.58
C VAL A 143 1.66 -5.98 8.85
N VAL A 144 1.69 -5.90 7.53
CA VAL A 144 1.48 -7.04 6.63
C VAL A 144 2.84 -7.62 6.21
N GLY A 145 3.45 -8.40 7.10
CA GLY A 145 4.75 -9.01 6.92
C GLY A 145 5.57 -9.04 8.21
N VAL A 146 5.65 -10.22 8.84
CA VAL A 146 6.31 -10.37 10.15
C VAL A 146 7.79 -10.02 10.13
N THR A 147 8.55 -10.33 9.07
CA THR A 147 9.99 -10.05 9.02
C THR A 147 10.26 -8.54 9.05
N ALA A 148 9.53 -7.76 8.25
CA ALA A 148 9.65 -6.31 8.24
C ALA A 148 9.28 -5.70 9.60
N TYR A 149 8.22 -6.21 10.23
CA TYR A 149 7.85 -5.81 11.59
C TYR A 149 8.96 -6.10 12.61
N ARG A 150 9.47 -7.34 12.62
CA ARG A 150 10.54 -7.78 13.55
C ARG A 150 11.77 -6.91 13.44
N VAL A 151 12.20 -6.56 12.23
CA VAL A 151 13.38 -5.73 11.99
C VAL A 151 13.08 -4.27 12.31
N GLY A 152 12.06 -3.68 11.69
CA GLY A 152 11.77 -2.25 11.81
C GLY A 152 11.45 -1.80 13.24
N PHE A 153 10.77 -2.66 14.02
CA PHE A 153 10.43 -2.37 15.42
C PHE A 153 11.37 -3.01 16.44
N SER A 154 12.45 -3.68 16.00
CA SER A 154 13.38 -4.40 16.88
C SER A 154 12.69 -5.44 17.78
N ARG A 155 11.78 -6.23 17.21
CA ARG A 155 10.98 -7.26 17.88
C ARG A 155 11.26 -8.66 17.31
N PRO A 156 12.46 -9.23 17.48
CA PRO A 156 12.86 -10.47 16.78
C PRO A 156 11.95 -11.69 17.05
N LYS A 157 11.25 -11.71 18.20
CA LYS A 157 10.37 -12.81 18.62
C LYS A 157 8.88 -12.59 18.31
N ALA A 158 8.52 -11.49 17.64
CA ALA A 158 7.12 -11.19 17.33
C ALA A 158 6.45 -12.32 16.52
N ALA A 159 5.21 -12.66 16.86
CA ALA A 159 4.39 -13.64 16.16
C ALA A 159 3.26 -12.94 15.37
N PHE A 160 2.55 -13.70 14.53
CA PHE A 160 1.31 -13.19 13.91
C PHE A 160 0.24 -12.96 14.99
N GLY A 161 -0.68 -12.03 14.72
CA GLY A 161 -1.76 -11.67 15.65
C GLY A 161 -1.52 -10.34 16.38
N PRO A 162 -2.28 -10.08 17.46
CA PRO A 162 -2.15 -8.85 18.24
C PRO A 162 -0.79 -8.79 18.93
N GLN A 163 -0.21 -7.59 18.99
CA GLN A 163 1.05 -7.35 19.69
C GLN A 163 0.78 -6.63 21.03
N PRO A 164 1.59 -6.91 22.07
CA PRO A 164 1.39 -6.29 23.37
C PRO A 164 1.73 -4.79 23.39
N GLU A 165 2.62 -4.34 22.50
CA GLU A 165 2.99 -2.93 22.39
C GLU A 165 1.96 -2.11 21.59
N GLN A 166 1.96 -0.80 21.86
CA GLN A 166 1.22 0.18 21.06
C GLN A 166 2.19 1.01 20.21
N LEU A 167 1.66 1.56 19.12
CA LEU A 167 2.37 2.49 18.25
C LEU A 167 1.69 3.86 18.34
N ALA A 168 2.28 4.79 19.07
CA ALA A 168 1.71 6.13 19.28
C ALA A 168 0.21 6.11 19.67
N GLY A 169 -0.17 5.19 20.58
CA GLY A 169 -1.53 5.01 21.07
C GLY A 169 -2.39 4.01 20.25
N ALA A 170 -1.98 3.65 19.04
CA ALA A 170 -2.68 2.64 18.24
C ALA A 170 -2.28 1.22 18.66
N ARG A 171 -3.23 0.29 18.63
CA ARG A 171 -2.96 -1.13 18.88
C ARG A 171 -2.28 -1.75 17.65
N LEU A 172 -1.35 -2.68 17.88
CA LEU A 172 -0.59 -3.31 16.81
C LEU A 172 -1.07 -4.73 16.50
N TRP A 173 -1.09 -5.06 15.21
CA TRP A 173 -1.35 -6.41 14.72
C TRP A 173 -0.33 -6.77 13.63
N VAL A 174 0.12 -8.02 13.62
CA VAL A 174 1.02 -8.55 12.58
C VAL A 174 0.28 -9.58 11.75
N LEU A 175 0.18 -9.31 10.45
CA LEU A 175 -0.45 -10.20 9.47
C LEU A 175 0.60 -10.89 8.59
N PRO A 176 0.29 -12.07 8.03
CA PRO A 176 1.14 -12.70 7.03
C PRO A 176 1.25 -11.87 5.75
N ASN A 177 2.39 -11.99 5.05
CA ASN A 177 2.61 -11.28 3.79
C ASN A 177 1.74 -11.89 2.66
N PRO A 178 0.87 -11.11 1.97
CA PRO A 178 -0.05 -11.58 0.95
C PRO A 178 0.58 -11.73 -0.44
N SER A 179 1.89 -11.48 -0.59
CA SER A 179 2.60 -11.67 -1.85
C SER A 179 2.35 -13.06 -2.41
N GLY A 180 2.11 -13.13 -3.73
CA GLY A 180 1.94 -14.39 -4.44
C GLY A 180 3.14 -15.34 -4.31
N LEU A 181 4.33 -14.77 -4.06
CA LEU A 181 5.59 -15.50 -3.85
C LEU A 181 5.62 -16.25 -2.51
N ASN A 182 4.74 -15.91 -1.57
CA ASN A 182 4.61 -16.60 -0.29
C ASN A 182 3.71 -17.82 -0.45
N ALA A 183 4.30 -19.01 -0.66
CA ALA A 183 3.56 -20.24 -0.88
C ALA A 183 2.84 -20.77 0.38
N HIS A 184 3.27 -20.37 1.58
CA HIS A 184 2.73 -20.87 2.84
C HIS A 184 1.33 -20.32 3.19
N PHE A 185 0.91 -19.24 2.54
CA PHE A 185 -0.34 -18.56 2.86
C PHE A 185 -1.29 -18.53 1.66
N THR A 186 -2.38 -19.30 1.76
CA THR A 186 -3.44 -19.31 0.76
C THR A 186 -4.37 -18.11 0.93
N PRO A 187 -5.18 -17.76 -0.08
CA PRO A 187 -6.20 -16.73 0.10
C PRO A 187 -7.17 -17.02 1.25
N GLN A 188 -7.41 -18.29 1.57
CA GLN A 188 -8.25 -18.72 2.68
C GLN A 188 -7.58 -18.44 4.03
N THR A 189 -6.33 -18.87 4.23
CA THR A 189 -5.64 -18.65 5.51
C THR A 189 -5.35 -17.18 5.78
N LEU A 190 -5.07 -16.38 4.73
CA LEU A 190 -5.02 -14.92 4.85
C LEU A 190 -6.39 -14.34 5.21
N GLY A 191 -7.47 -14.82 4.59
CA GLY A 191 -8.83 -14.42 4.94
C GLY A 191 -9.15 -14.65 6.42
N THR A 192 -8.78 -15.81 6.96
CA THR A 192 -8.93 -16.11 8.40
C THR A 192 -8.14 -15.14 9.27
N ALA A 193 -6.87 -14.89 8.96
CA ALA A 193 -6.05 -13.95 9.73
C ALA A 193 -6.60 -12.50 9.71
N PHE A 194 -7.16 -12.08 8.57
CA PHE A 194 -7.83 -10.77 8.46
C PHE A 194 -9.16 -10.76 9.22
N ALA A 195 -9.93 -11.85 9.20
CA ALA A 195 -11.16 -11.96 9.98
C ALA A 195 -10.92 -11.85 11.49
N GLU A 196 -9.84 -12.46 12.00
CA GLU A 196 -9.46 -12.34 13.42
C GLU A 196 -9.19 -10.89 13.82
N LEU A 197 -8.47 -10.14 12.97
CA LEU A 197 -8.28 -8.70 13.17
C LEU A 197 -9.61 -7.94 13.10
N ARG A 198 -10.48 -8.25 12.13
CA ARG A 198 -11.79 -7.60 11.99
C ARG A 198 -12.65 -7.80 13.25
N GLU A 199 -12.64 -9.00 13.81
CA GLU A 199 -13.36 -9.28 15.05
C GLU A 199 -12.76 -8.51 16.23
N ALA A 200 -11.44 -8.32 16.29
CA ALA A 200 -10.81 -7.49 17.31
C ALA A 200 -11.23 -6.01 17.20
N THR A 201 -11.41 -5.48 15.99
CA THR A 201 -11.84 -4.09 15.78
C THR A 201 -13.30 -3.83 16.17
N ARG A 202 -14.14 -4.88 16.25
CA ARG A 202 -15.57 -4.80 16.58
C ARG A 202 -15.88 -4.89 18.06
N ARG A 203 -14.99 -5.49 18.86
CA ARG A 203 -15.20 -5.74 20.29
C ARG A 203 -14.94 -4.52 21.19
N GLU A 204 -14.92 -3.32 20.60
CA GLU A 204 -14.55 -2.04 21.19
C GLU A 204 -15.46 -0.94 20.68
#